data_AF-A0A944U5K8-F1
#
_entry.id   AF-A0A944U5K8-F1
#
_cell.length_a   1.000
_cell.length_b   1.000
_cell.length_c   1.000
_cell.angle_alpha   90.00
_cell.angle_beta   90.00
_cell.angle_gamma   90.00
#
_symmetry.space_group_name_H-M   'P 1'
#
loop_
_entity.id
_entity.type
_entity.pdbx_description
1 polymer ?
#
loop_
_entity_poly.entity_id
_entity_poly.type
_entity_poly.pdbx_seq_one_letter_code
_entity_poly.pdbx_strand_id
1 'polypeptide(L)'
;MNLVCIYCKREKPKDQFNKEHVLLSAFGNFPTKNSSPQLKKEVCTKCNQFFGDGIDNFFARQSFEGLKRLEYGNDSEAKGLHKQVYFKMKSYNDDQKTPSPIFYMDRERKKLDIAYGICLFKKNNENIIADLFLDTRDPRSPTLTSIDPSTPFNHSEWIDSIERFEICCKGDTQRNLIQSILHDWGIEIDLSDEKLISAKSTHGPMKGNAEFIINAYINNDIYRAVSKILFNYATYILGANEVIRKEWDDCRSFIRFNDAKIEINIDTDPFWDSDPQNMRFEKNSIDLRFENFKGNIIGKICFYGYWTYNIVLAKNRTVKDNLLSGHYFINGCKPQNAFKIKKGLGIYVPTIGINEVGQYFKKYRKL
;
A
#
# COMPACT_ATOMS: atom_id res chain seq x y z
N MET A 1 37.96 12.59 -3.97
CA MET A 1 37.21 11.98 -5.08
C MET A 1 35.74 12.29 -4.90
N ASN A 2 35.10 12.86 -5.92
CA ASN A 2 33.66 13.06 -5.94
C ASN A 2 32.96 11.83 -6.54
N LEU A 3 31.73 11.58 -6.12
CA LEU A 3 30.85 10.56 -6.65
C LEU A 3 29.53 11.22 -7.08
N VAL A 4 28.81 10.60 -8.01
CA VAL A 4 27.49 11.09 -8.43
C VAL A 4 26.39 10.28 -7.76
N CYS A 5 25.44 10.97 -7.14
CA CYS A 5 24.29 10.31 -6.51
C CYS A 5 23.26 9.90 -7.56
N ILE A 6 22.85 8.61 -7.54
CA ILE A 6 21.88 8.05 -8.50
C ILE A 6 20.49 8.69 -8.42
N TYR A 7 20.16 9.44 -7.36
CA TYR A 7 18.85 10.08 -7.17
C TYR A 7 18.81 11.57 -7.46
N CYS A 8 19.88 12.31 -7.19
CA CYS A 8 19.90 13.77 -7.46
C CYS A 8 20.83 14.16 -8.60
N LYS A 9 21.57 13.20 -9.17
CA LYS A 9 22.58 13.39 -10.23
C LYS A 9 23.65 14.45 -9.91
N ARG A 10 23.81 14.83 -8.63
CA ARG A 10 24.82 15.81 -8.20
C ARG A 10 26.11 15.09 -7.83
N GLU A 11 27.22 15.65 -8.29
CA GLU A 11 28.55 15.32 -7.78
C GLU A 11 28.71 15.80 -6.34
N LYS A 12 29.25 14.93 -5.49
CA LYS A 12 29.44 15.19 -4.07
C LYS A 12 30.71 14.51 -3.55
N PRO A 13 31.34 15.05 -2.50
CA PRO A 13 32.41 14.37 -1.79
C PRO A 13 31.99 12.98 -1.30
N LYS A 14 32.91 12.01 -1.35
CA LYS A 14 32.67 10.58 -1.02
C LYS A 14 32.18 10.33 0.40
N ASP A 15 32.47 11.23 1.34
CA ASP A 15 32.01 11.21 2.73
C ASP A 15 30.55 11.66 2.89
N GLN A 16 29.95 12.31 1.88
CA GLN A 16 28.51 12.60 1.82
C GLN A 16 27.67 11.43 1.29
N PHE A 17 28.24 10.23 1.23
CA PHE A 17 27.55 9.02 0.81
C PHE A 17 27.60 7.98 1.91
N ASN A 18 26.49 7.29 2.09
CA ASN A 18 26.36 6.21 3.04
C ASN A 18 25.90 4.93 2.33
N LYS A 19 25.57 3.93 3.14
CA LYS A 19 25.02 2.66 2.69
C LYS A 19 23.52 2.83 2.54
N GLU A 20 22.98 2.39 1.41
CA GLU A 20 21.54 2.36 1.18
C GLU A 20 21.05 0.93 0.97
N HIS A 21 19.89 0.59 1.51
CA HIS A 21 19.30 -0.73 1.35
C HIS A 21 18.50 -0.83 0.04
N VAL A 22 18.64 -1.94 -0.68
CA VAL A 22 17.75 -2.25 -1.81
C VAL A 22 16.34 -2.55 -1.30
N LEU A 23 16.25 -3.49 -0.37
CA LEU A 23 15.02 -3.90 0.28
C LEU A 23 15.03 -3.37 1.71
N LEU A 24 13.96 -2.70 2.15
CA LEU A 24 13.92 -2.08 3.48
C LEU A 24 14.15 -3.14 4.56
N SER A 25 14.98 -2.82 5.54
CA SER A 25 15.24 -3.69 6.69
C SER A 25 13.96 -4.03 7.48
N ALA A 26 12.93 -3.19 7.37
CA ALA A 26 11.62 -3.42 7.93
C ALA A 26 10.94 -4.71 7.42
N PHE A 27 11.26 -5.15 6.20
CA PHE A 27 10.64 -6.32 5.57
C PHE A 27 11.38 -7.63 5.82
N GLY A 28 12.51 -7.58 6.52
CA GLY A 28 13.26 -8.76 6.90
C GLY A 28 14.70 -8.47 7.20
N ASN A 29 15.29 -9.34 8.01
CA ASN A 29 16.73 -9.45 8.14
C ASN A 29 17.18 -10.58 7.21
N PHE A 30 18.07 -10.30 6.28
CA PHE A 30 18.61 -11.30 5.35
C PHE A 30 20.03 -11.64 5.80
N PRO A 31 20.19 -12.63 6.71
CA PRO A 31 21.41 -12.87 7.46
C PRO A 31 22.51 -13.39 6.55
N THR A 32 23.41 -12.49 6.18
CA THR A 32 24.85 -12.78 6.22
C THR A 32 25.60 -11.50 6.52
N LYS A 33 26.86 -11.63 6.94
CA LYS A 33 27.81 -10.54 7.15
C LYS A 33 27.98 -9.59 5.93
N ASN A 34 27.35 -9.84 4.78
CA ASN A 34 27.44 -8.99 3.57
C ASN A 34 26.25 -9.12 2.56
N SER A 35 25.08 -9.69 2.89
CA SER A 35 24.10 -10.12 1.86
C SER A 35 22.75 -9.40 1.78
N SER A 36 22.37 -8.53 2.71
CA SER A 36 21.21 -7.67 2.39
C SER A 36 21.65 -6.78 1.23
N PRO A 37 21.04 -6.86 0.03
CA PRO A 37 21.55 -6.13 -1.13
C PRO A 37 21.54 -4.65 -0.79
N GLN A 38 22.72 -4.05 -0.93
CA GLN A 38 23.00 -2.71 -0.43
C GLN A 38 23.82 -1.97 -1.45
N LEU A 39 23.43 -0.73 -1.69
CA LEU A 39 24.13 0.22 -2.51
C LEU A 39 25.23 0.87 -1.68
N LYS A 40 26.48 0.70 -2.11
CA LYS A 40 27.66 1.17 -1.37
C LYS A 40 28.17 2.45 -2.02
N LYS A 41 27.83 3.59 -1.41
CA LYS A 41 28.25 4.93 -1.87
C LYS A 41 27.67 5.37 -3.21
N GLU A 42 26.46 4.93 -3.52
CA GLU A 42 25.73 5.32 -4.74
C GLU A 42 24.61 6.33 -4.46
N VAL A 43 24.16 6.40 -3.19
CA VAL A 43 23.14 7.33 -2.71
C VAL A 43 23.77 8.27 -1.69
N CYS A 44 23.63 9.59 -1.90
CA CYS A 44 24.13 10.56 -0.93
C CYS A 44 23.24 10.60 0.32
N THR A 45 23.82 10.93 1.47
CA THR A 45 23.16 10.93 2.79
C THR A 45 21.86 11.74 2.79
N LYS A 46 21.80 12.89 2.10
CA LYS A 46 20.58 13.71 2.01
C LYS A 46 19.42 12.99 1.28
N CYS A 47 19.71 12.22 0.24
CA CYS A 47 18.67 11.47 -0.48
C CYS A 47 18.22 10.27 0.34
N ASN A 48 19.17 9.55 0.94
CA ASN A 48 18.88 8.44 1.82
C ASN A 48 17.98 8.88 3.00
N GLN A 49 18.37 9.94 3.70
CA GLN A 49 17.59 10.50 4.81
C GLN A 49 16.17 10.87 4.39
N PHE A 50 16.01 11.53 3.23
CA PHE A 50 14.68 11.86 2.69
C PHE A 50 13.79 10.63 2.50
N PHE A 51 14.33 9.52 1.98
CA PHE A 51 13.57 8.28 1.82
C PHE A 51 13.25 7.65 3.17
N GLY A 52 14.23 7.59 4.08
CA GLY A 52 14.06 7.06 5.43
C GLY A 52 12.97 7.77 6.21
N ASP A 53 12.98 9.10 6.23
CA ASP A 53 12.04 9.92 7.01
C ASP A 53 10.62 9.90 6.44
N GLY A 54 10.48 9.81 5.12
CA GLY A 54 9.19 9.82 4.43
C GLY A 54 8.78 8.46 3.91
N ILE A 55 9.21 8.16 2.68
CA ILE A 55 8.68 7.08 1.83
C ILE A 55 8.83 5.70 2.49
N ASP A 56 10.01 5.39 3.02
CA ASP A 56 10.31 4.07 3.59
C ASP A 56 9.53 3.84 4.88
N ASN A 57 9.49 4.85 5.77
CA ASN A 57 8.74 4.80 7.01
C ASN A 57 7.24 4.68 6.75
N PHE A 58 6.71 5.45 5.79
CA PHE A 58 5.32 5.35 5.37
C PHE A 58 5.00 3.95 4.87
N PHE A 59 5.77 3.44 3.90
CA PHE A 59 5.53 2.13 3.31
C PHE A 59 5.65 1.00 4.35
N ALA A 60 6.67 1.01 5.20
CA ALA A 60 6.86 -0.02 6.22
C ALA A 60 5.77 -0.01 7.32
N ARG A 61 5.12 1.13 7.59
CA ARG A 61 4.22 1.28 8.75
C ARG A 61 2.76 1.45 8.40
N GLN A 62 2.46 1.98 7.23
CA GLN A 62 1.09 2.40 6.88
C GLN A 62 0.48 1.64 5.71
N SER A 63 1.27 0.85 4.96
CA SER A 63 0.78 0.04 3.83
C SER A 63 0.27 -1.34 4.25
N PHE A 64 -0.38 -2.03 3.31
CA PHE A 64 -0.75 -3.44 3.44
C PHE A 64 0.47 -4.36 3.51
N GLU A 65 1.52 -4.09 2.74
CA GLU A 65 2.79 -4.80 2.81
C GLU A 65 3.39 -4.66 4.21
N GLY A 66 3.31 -3.44 4.75
CA GLY A 66 3.69 -3.10 6.11
C GLY A 66 2.92 -3.90 7.17
N LEU A 67 1.65 -4.20 6.93
CA LEU A 67 0.84 -5.09 7.80
C LEU A 67 1.26 -6.55 7.62
N LYS A 68 1.43 -7.00 6.38
CA LYS A 68 1.80 -8.39 6.08
C LYS A 68 3.14 -8.79 6.64
N ARG A 69 4.12 -7.88 6.70
CA ARG A 69 5.41 -8.20 7.33
C ARG A 69 5.27 -8.64 8.78
N LEU A 70 4.28 -8.11 9.52
CA LEU A 70 4.01 -8.51 10.91
C LEU A 70 3.46 -9.94 10.99
N GLU A 71 2.62 -10.34 10.02
CA GLU A 71 2.10 -11.71 9.90
C GLU A 71 3.24 -12.74 9.76
N TYR A 72 4.34 -12.35 9.11
CA TYR A 72 5.53 -13.21 8.90
C TYR A 72 6.66 -12.97 9.92
N GLY A 73 6.35 -12.37 11.07
CA GLY A 73 7.30 -12.25 12.19
C GLY A 73 8.38 -11.18 12.02
N ASN A 74 8.22 -10.25 11.08
CA ASN A 74 9.11 -9.08 10.94
C ASN A 74 8.66 -7.95 11.87
N ASP A 75 8.59 -8.22 13.17
CA ASP A 75 8.20 -7.22 14.17
C ASP A 75 9.41 -6.33 14.46
N SER A 76 9.57 -5.24 13.71
CA SER A 76 10.38 -4.11 14.19
C SER A 76 9.52 -3.31 15.16
N GLU A 77 10.09 -2.81 16.26
CA GLU A 77 9.46 -2.05 17.36
C GLU A 77 8.67 -0.78 16.94
N ALA A 78 8.45 -0.55 15.65
CA ALA A 78 7.66 0.53 15.14
C ALA A 78 6.27 0.57 15.81
N LYS A 79 5.91 1.74 16.32
CA LYS A 79 4.61 2.06 16.92
C LYS A 79 3.72 2.74 15.86
N GLY A 80 2.39 2.74 16.07
CA GLY A 80 1.43 3.47 15.22
C GLY A 80 0.59 2.60 14.28
N LEU A 81 -0.28 3.24 13.50
CA LEU A 81 -1.42 2.60 12.83
C LEU A 81 -1.22 2.41 11.33
N HIS A 82 -1.84 1.36 10.79
CA HIS A 82 -1.94 1.13 9.36
C HIS A 82 -3.06 1.99 8.76
N LYS A 83 -2.81 3.29 8.57
CA LYS A 83 -3.82 4.23 8.07
C LYS A 83 -4.40 3.87 6.69
N GLN A 84 -3.69 3.08 5.88
CA GLN A 84 -4.15 2.67 4.54
C GLN A 84 -4.81 1.28 4.52
N VAL A 85 -4.99 0.63 5.67
CA VAL A 85 -5.58 -0.71 5.74
C VAL A 85 -6.75 -0.70 6.71
N TYR A 86 -7.91 -1.09 6.20
CA TYR A 86 -9.13 -1.23 7.00
C TYR A 86 -9.79 -2.59 6.75
N PHE A 87 -10.45 -3.09 7.78
CA PHE A 87 -11.08 -4.40 7.80
C PHE A 87 -12.59 -4.16 7.83
N LYS A 88 -13.31 -4.61 6.80
CA LYS A 88 -14.77 -4.63 6.80
C LYS A 88 -15.20 -6.04 7.19
N MET A 89 -15.95 -6.19 8.27
CA MET A 89 -16.51 -7.51 8.58
C MET A 89 -17.46 -7.89 7.44
N LYS A 90 -17.40 -9.13 6.97
CA LYS A 90 -18.41 -9.63 6.03
C LYS A 90 -19.67 -9.81 6.88
N SER A 91 -20.75 -9.07 6.58
CA SER A 91 -21.97 -9.13 7.38
C SER A 91 -22.40 -10.61 7.51
N TYR A 92 -22.86 -10.99 8.69
CA TYR A 92 -23.23 -12.38 8.96
C TYR A 92 -24.58 -12.76 8.32
N ASN A 93 -25.26 -11.81 7.67
CA ASN A 93 -26.52 -11.99 6.96
C ASN A 93 -26.63 -10.94 5.84
N ASP A 94 -26.43 -11.34 4.58
CA ASP A 94 -26.75 -10.48 3.41
C ASP A 94 -28.23 -10.02 3.41
N ASP A 95 -29.10 -10.72 4.15
CA ASP A 95 -30.53 -10.40 4.27
C ASP A 95 -30.85 -9.26 5.25
N GLN A 96 -29.94 -8.96 6.19
CA GLN A 96 -30.13 -7.85 7.14
C GLN A 96 -29.15 -6.74 6.78
N LYS A 97 -29.69 -5.73 6.07
CA LYS A 97 -29.07 -4.49 5.56
C LYS A 97 -28.52 -3.58 6.68
N THR A 98 -27.76 -4.17 7.57
CA THR A 98 -27.06 -3.51 8.66
C THR A 98 -25.63 -3.26 8.19
N PRO A 99 -25.12 -2.02 8.32
CA PRO A 99 -23.75 -1.70 7.95
C PRO A 99 -22.81 -2.57 8.77
N SER A 100 -21.88 -3.21 8.07
CA SER A 100 -20.88 -4.01 8.74
C SER A 100 -19.90 -3.09 9.47
N PRO A 101 -19.65 -3.29 10.76
CA PRO A 101 -18.64 -2.52 11.46
C PRO A 101 -17.30 -2.67 10.72
N ILE A 102 -16.63 -1.53 10.57
CA ILE A 102 -15.27 -1.49 10.05
C ILE A 102 -14.33 -1.39 11.23
N PHE A 103 -13.18 -2.02 11.07
CA PHE A 103 -12.17 -2.10 12.10
C PHE A 103 -10.85 -1.63 11.51
N TYR A 104 -10.02 -1.02 12.35
CA TYR A 104 -8.62 -0.78 12.05
C TYR A 104 -7.75 -1.64 12.97
N MET A 105 -6.56 -2.00 12.50
CA MET A 105 -5.58 -2.65 13.36
C MET A 105 -4.89 -1.61 14.24
N ASP A 106 -5.23 -1.55 15.53
CA ASP A 106 -4.43 -0.84 16.53
C ASP A 106 -3.20 -1.68 16.86
N ARG A 107 -2.05 -1.20 16.40
CA ARG A 107 -0.78 -1.89 16.57
C ARG A 107 -0.28 -1.87 18.00
N GLU A 108 -0.53 -0.80 18.76
CA GLU A 108 -0.08 -0.71 20.16
C GLU A 108 -0.78 -1.77 21.00
N ARG A 109 -2.07 -1.98 20.72
CA ARG A 109 -2.89 -2.94 21.44
C ARG A 109 -2.86 -4.34 20.84
N LYS A 110 -2.29 -4.50 19.63
CA LYS A 110 -2.42 -5.69 18.78
C LYS A 110 -3.87 -6.17 18.69
N LYS A 111 -4.81 -5.21 18.57
CA LYS A 111 -6.25 -5.45 18.57
C LYS A 111 -6.91 -4.73 17.41
N LEU A 112 -7.97 -5.32 16.88
CA LEU A 112 -8.90 -4.61 16.03
C LEU A 112 -9.65 -3.60 16.91
N ASP A 113 -9.55 -2.32 16.58
CA ASP A 113 -10.37 -1.27 17.17
C ASP A 113 -11.47 -0.89 16.18
N ILE A 114 -12.65 -0.55 16.69
CA ILE A 114 -13.81 -0.24 15.85
C ILE A 114 -13.60 1.13 15.22
N ALA A 115 -13.84 1.20 13.93
CA ALA A 115 -13.90 2.45 13.21
C ALA A 115 -15.21 3.16 13.44
N TYR A 116 -15.10 4.39 13.93
CA TYR A 116 -16.26 5.26 14.05
C TYR A 116 -16.57 5.82 12.67
N GLY A 117 -17.82 5.71 12.27
CA GLY A 117 -18.20 6.04 10.91
C GLY A 117 -19.67 6.38 10.77
N ILE A 118 -19.97 7.04 9.65
CA ILE A 118 -21.29 7.40 9.20
C ILE A 118 -21.54 6.62 7.91
N CYS A 119 -22.57 5.80 7.86
CA CYS A 119 -23.04 5.17 6.64
C CYS A 119 -24.23 5.98 6.10
N LEU A 120 -24.18 6.37 4.83
CA LEU A 120 -25.19 7.23 4.19
C LEU A 120 -25.89 6.47 3.05
N PHE A 121 -27.23 6.47 3.05
CA PHE A 121 -28.07 5.62 2.18
C PHE A 121 -28.96 6.46 1.22
N LYS A 122 -29.13 5.98 -0.03
CA LYS A 122 -29.98 6.63 -1.07
C LYS A 122 -31.41 6.15 -1.08
N LYS A 123 -32.29 7.04 -1.54
CA LYS A 123 -33.66 6.74 -1.97
C LYS A 123 -33.74 5.59 -2.98
N ASN A 124 -34.65 4.67 -2.69
CA ASN A 124 -35.17 3.60 -3.56
C ASN A 124 -34.20 2.47 -4.00
N ASN A 125 -32.92 2.46 -3.63
CA ASN A 125 -31.98 1.47 -4.17
C ASN A 125 -31.15 0.68 -3.14
N GLU A 126 -31.36 0.84 -1.83
CA GLU A 126 -30.69 0.02 -0.78
C GLU A 126 -29.14 0.05 -0.81
N ASN A 127 -28.55 0.86 -1.68
CA ASN A 127 -27.13 0.99 -1.88
C ASN A 127 -26.58 2.07 -0.95
N ILE A 128 -25.53 1.70 -0.22
CA ILE A 128 -24.70 2.63 0.54
C ILE A 128 -24.06 3.60 -0.46
N ILE A 129 -24.27 4.91 -0.28
CA ILE A 129 -23.71 5.92 -1.19
C ILE A 129 -22.35 6.40 -0.71
N ALA A 130 -22.18 6.50 0.60
CA ALA A 130 -20.89 6.78 1.19
C ALA A 130 -20.75 6.11 2.55
N ASP A 131 -19.56 5.57 2.78
CA ASP A 131 -19.09 5.21 4.11
C ASP A 131 -18.04 6.26 4.52
N LEU A 132 -18.37 7.11 5.50
CA LEU A 132 -17.44 8.08 6.09
C LEU A 132 -16.79 7.48 7.33
N PHE A 133 -15.47 7.60 7.46
CA PHE A 133 -14.74 7.17 8.64
C PHE A 133 -14.02 8.32 9.30
N LEU A 134 -14.16 8.41 10.62
CA LEU A 134 -13.42 9.34 11.44
C LEU A 134 -12.34 8.58 12.20
N ASP A 135 -11.06 8.89 11.95
CA ASP A 135 -9.99 8.44 12.83
C ASP A 135 -10.04 9.27 14.12
N THR A 136 -10.51 8.68 15.21
CA THR A 136 -10.67 9.41 16.48
C THR A 136 -9.36 9.90 17.10
N ARG A 137 -8.19 9.49 16.60
CA ARG A 137 -6.91 10.05 17.04
C ARG A 137 -6.50 11.27 16.24
N ASP A 138 -7.09 11.46 15.06
CA ASP A 138 -6.89 12.65 14.24
C ASP A 138 -8.24 13.14 13.69
N PRO A 139 -9.08 13.73 14.57
CA PRO A 139 -10.43 14.16 14.23
C PRO A 139 -10.47 15.25 13.15
N ARG A 140 -9.33 15.82 12.75
CA ARG A 140 -9.22 16.88 11.75
C ARG A 140 -9.04 16.36 10.32
N SER A 141 -8.89 15.05 10.14
CA SER A 141 -8.71 14.43 8.83
C SER A 141 -9.71 13.28 8.64
N PRO A 142 -11.02 13.57 8.47
CA PRO A 142 -11.98 12.56 8.04
C PRO A 142 -11.48 11.92 6.75
N THR A 143 -11.20 10.62 6.78
CA THR A 143 -10.85 9.88 5.57
C THR A 143 -12.16 9.42 4.96
N LEU A 144 -12.58 10.08 3.89
CA LEU A 144 -13.68 9.63 3.07
C LEU A 144 -13.17 8.42 2.27
N THR A 145 -13.52 7.20 2.67
CA THR A 145 -12.88 5.99 2.13
C THR A 145 -13.64 5.42 0.94
N SER A 146 -14.94 5.65 0.80
CA SER A 146 -15.67 5.24 -0.41
C SER A 146 -16.81 6.17 -0.77
N ILE A 147 -16.64 6.91 -1.87
CA ILE A 147 -17.72 7.26 -2.79
C ILE A 147 -17.57 6.29 -3.96
N ASP A 148 -18.68 5.83 -4.53
CA ASP A 148 -18.65 5.15 -5.83
C ASP A 148 -17.80 5.97 -6.81
N PRO A 149 -16.62 5.48 -7.24
CA PRO A 149 -15.68 6.26 -8.05
C PRO A 149 -16.23 6.62 -9.43
N SER A 150 -17.36 6.04 -9.85
CA SER A 150 -18.04 6.38 -11.10
C SER A 150 -18.89 7.67 -11.02
N THR A 151 -19.07 8.26 -9.83
CA THR A 151 -19.93 9.45 -9.66
C THR A 151 -19.09 10.70 -9.40
N PRO A 152 -19.08 11.71 -10.29
CA PRO A 152 -18.43 12.99 -10.01
C PRO A 152 -19.08 13.63 -8.78
N PHE A 153 -18.25 14.01 -7.80
CA PHE A 153 -18.70 14.47 -6.50
C PHE A 153 -19.24 15.90 -6.58
N ASN A 154 -20.56 16.04 -6.77
CA ASN A 154 -21.29 17.27 -6.56
C ASN A 154 -21.96 17.22 -5.18
N HIS A 155 -21.38 17.91 -4.19
CA HIS A 155 -21.83 17.86 -2.79
C HIS A 155 -23.33 18.16 -2.63
N SER A 156 -23.88 19.13 -3.36
CA SER A 156 -25.28 19.57 -3.18
C SER A 156 -26.29 18.54 -3.66
N GLU A 157 -26.12 17.99 -4.86
CA GLU A 157 -27.03 16.97 -5.42
C GLU A 157 -27.04 15.67 -4.60
N TRP A 158 -25.93 15.40 -3.92
CA TRP A 158 -25.80 14.21 -3.11
C TRP A 158 -26.51 14.33 -1.76
N ILE A 159 -26.35 15.46 -1.08
CA ILE A 159 -26.98 15.73 0.23
C ILE A 159 -28.49 15.58 0.14
N ASP A 160 -29.10 16.12 -0.93
CA ASP A 160 -30.54 16.03 -1.19
C ASP A 160 -31.03 14.59 -1.44
N SER A 161 -30.13 13.65 -1.69
CA SER A 161 -30.45 12.24 -1.95
C SER A 161 -30.32 11.32 -0.73
N ILE A 162 -29.83 11.84 0.40
CA ILE A 162 -29.64 11.10 1.65
C ILE A 162 -31.00 10.93 2.34
N GLU A 163 -31.44 9.69 2.52
CA GLU A 163 -32.69 9.40 3.26
C GLU A 163 -32.45 8.92 4.69
N ARG A 164 -31.32 8.24 4.91
CA ARG A 164 -30.97 7.64 6.19
C ARG A 164 -29.47 7.73 6.42
N PHE A 165 -29.11 7.98 7.67
CA PHE A 165 -27.76 7.85 8.18
C PHE A 165 -27.74 6.83 9.31
N GLU A 166 -26.65 6.07 9.39
CA GLU A 166 -26.34 5.25 10.55
C GLU A 166 -24.99 5.68 11.11
N ILE A 167 -24.96 5.97 12.41
CA ILE A 167 -23.79 6.50 13.09
C ILE A 167 -23.29 5.51 14.12
N CYS A 168 -22.04 5.08 13.98
CA CYS A 168 -21.34 4.31 14.99
C CYS A 168 -20.33 5.20 15.71
N CYS A 169 -20.65 5.62 16.95
CA CYS A 169 -19.76 6.43 17.80
C CYS A 169 -19.79 5.95 19.26
N LYS A 170 -18.69 6.16 19.99
CA LYS A 170 -18.52 5.86 21.41
C LYS A 170 -18.39 7.15 22.23
N GLY A 171 -19.52 7.62 22.73
CA GLY A 171 -19.61 8.75 23.66
C GLY A 171 -19.73 10.13 23.01
N ASP A 172 -19.92 11.14 23.85
CA ASP A 172 -20.38 12.47 23.42
C ASP A 172 -19.32 13.25 22.65
N THR A 173 -18.04 13.12 22.98
CA THR A 173 -16.96 13.81 22.26
C THR A 173 -16.95 13.45 20.77
N GLN A 174 -17.14 12.17 20.44
CA GLN A 174 -17.12 11.68 19.07
C GLN A 174 -18.41 12.06 18.35
N ARG A 175 -19.54 12.00 19.05
CA ARG A 175 -20.83 12.47 18.55
C ARG A 175 -20.76 13.95 18.14
N ASN A 176 -20.22 14.81 18.99
CA ASN A 176 -20.10 16.24 18.70
C ASN A 176 -19.19 16.52 17.50
N LEU A 177 -18.12 15.74 17.34
CA LEU A 177 -17.25 15.83 16.17
C LEU A 177 -17.99 15.44 14.88
N ILE A 178 -18.70 14.31 14.89
CA ILE A 178 -19.52 13.84 13.76
C ILE A 178 -20.54 14.92 13.39
N GLN A 179 -21.22 15.48 14.39
CA GLN A 179 -22.20 16.55 14.19
C GLN A 179 -21.56 17.80 13.55
N SER A 180 -20.37 18.21 14.02
CA SER A 180 -19.63 19.33 13.43
C SER A 180 -19.27 19.08 11.96
N ILE A 181 -18.83 17.87 11.61
CA ILE A 181 -18.47 17.51 10.23
C ILE A 181 -19.69 17.50 9.32
N LEU A 182 -20.81 16.92 9.79
CA LEU A 182 -22.08 16.93 9.06
C LEU A 182 -22.56 18.37 8.84
N HIS A 183 -22.49 19.21 9.88
CA HIS A 183 -22.84 20.62 9.78
C HIS A 183 -21.95 21.36 8.78
N ASP A 184 -20.64 21.14 8.79
CA ASP A 184 -19.70 21.73 7.82
C ASP A 184 -19.98 21.27 6.38
N TRP A 185 -20.63 20.11 6.21
CA TRP A 185 -21.12 19.62 4.93
C TRP A 185 -22.51 20.16 4.55
N GLY A 186 -23.10 21.03 5.36
CA GLY A 186 -24.46 21.54 5.15
C GLY A 186 -25.56 20.54 5.52
N ILE A 187 -25.23 19.50 6.29
CA ILE A 187 -26.17 18.50 6.78
C ILE A 187 -26.53 18.83 8.23
N GLU A 188 -27.68 19.48 8.42
CA GLU A 188 -28.20 19.79 9.75
C GLU A 188 -28.88 18.56 10.37
N ILE A 189 -28.17 17.86 11.26
CA ILE A 189 -28.69 16.74 12.03
C ILE A 189 -28.48 17.01 13.52
N ASP A 190 -29.52 16.75 14.32
CA ASP A 190 -29.41 16.71 15.77
C ASP A 190 -29.08 15.29 16.25
N LEU A 191 -27.82 15.05 16.61
CA LEU A 191 -27.37 13.77 17.15
C LEU A 191 -27.72 13.58 18.64
N SER A 192 -28.40 14.54 19.27
CA SER A 192 -28.93 14.37 20.63
C SER A 192 -30.11 13.40 20.67
N ASP A 193 -30.81 13.15 19.55
CA ASP A 193 -31.88 12.16 19.47
C ASP A 193 -31.32 10.72 19.52
N GLU A 194 -31.49 10.06 20.68
CA GLU A 194 -31.06 8.68 20.90
C GLU A 194 -31.66 7.69 19.88
N LYS A 195 -32.78 8.02 19.21
CA LYS A 195 -33.40 7.15 18.19
C LYS A 195 -32.57 7.03 16.92
N LEU A 196 -31.72 8.00 16.62
CA LEU A 196 -30.82 8.00 15.46
C LEU A 196 -29.54 7.20 15.71
N ILE A 197 -29.30 6.79 16.95
CA ILE A 197 -28.12 6.03 17.36
C ILE A 197 -28.51 4.56 17.46
N SER A 198 -28.35 3.83 16.36
CA SER A 198 -28.54 2.38 16.38
C SER A 198 -27.48 1.73 17.26
N ALA A 199 -27.93 1.29 18.43
CA ALA A 199 -27.25 0.40 19.38
C ALA A 199 -26.19 1.03 20.30
N LYS A 200 -26.59 1.25 21.58
CA LYS A 200 -25.76 0.76 22.69
C LYS A 200 -25.41 -0.68 22.33
N SER A 201 -24.13 -1.04 22.23
CA SER A 201 -23.74 -2.43 21.93
C SER A 201 -24.20 -3.32 23.09
N THR A 202 -25.44 -3.81 23.04
CA THR A 202 -25.99 -4.78 23.99
C THR A 202 -25.39 -6.15 23.78
N HIS A 203 -24.67 -6.34 22.67
CA HIS A 203 -23.89 -7.53 22.40
C HIS A 203 -22.59 -7.42 23.18
N GLY A 204 -22.43 -8.30 24.18
CA GLY A 204 -21.13 -8.60 24.76
C GLY A 204 -20.11 -8.98 23.68
N PRO A 205 -18.82 -9.13 24.02
CA PRO A 205 -17.77 -9.41 23.03
C PRO A 205 -18.23 -10.52 22.08
N MET A 206 -18.25 -10.24 20.77
CA MET A 206 -18.66 -11.23 19.77
C MET A 206 -17.80 -12.49 19.94
N LYS A 207 -18.42 -13.58 20.40
CA LYS A 207 -17.78 -14.90 20.49
C LYS A 207 -18.11 -15.66 19.22
N GLY A 208 -17.14 -15.82 18.32
CA GLY A 208 -17.35 -16.56 17.07
C GLY A 208 -16.21 -16.34 16.07
N ASN A 209 -16.24 -17.10 14.97
CA ASN A 209 -15.39 -16.81 13.83
C ASN A 209 -16.04 -15.68 13.01
N ALA A 210 -15.33 -14.59 12.76
CA ALA A 210 -15.76 -13.54 11.86
C ALA A 210 -14.92 -13.60 10.58
N GLU A 211 -15.58 -13.49 9.43
CA GLU A 211 -14.89 -13.27 8.15
C GLU A 211 -14.71 -11.77 7.95
N PHE A 212 -13.51 -11.37 7.51
CA PHE A 212 -13.19 -9.98 7.22
C PHE A 212 -12.77 -9.84 5.76
N ILE A 213 -13.22 -8.76 5.14
CA ILE A 213 -12.71 -8.24 3.89
C ILE A 213 -11.63 -7.22 4.26
N ILE A 214 -10.42 -7.40 3.74
CA ILE A 214 -9.37 -6.40 3.88
C ILE A 214 -9.40 -5.53 2.65
N ASN A 215 -9.59 -4.24 2.88
CA ASN A 215 -9.45 -3.23 1.86
C ASN A 215 -8.17 -2.46 2.12
N ALA A 216 -7.36 -2.28 1.08
CA ALA A 216 -6.13 -1.52 1.13
C ALA A 216 -6.11 -0.50 0.00
N TYR A 217 -5.73 0.73 0.33
CA TYR A 217 -5.52 1.76 -0.68
C TYR A 217 -4.08 1.77 -1.13
N ILE A 218 -3.88 1.75 -2.44
CA ILE A 218 -2.56 1.92 -3.04
C ILE A 218 -2.49 3.35 -3.57
N ASN A 219 -1.72 4.19 -2.88
CA ASN A 219 -1.52 5.58 -3.25
C ASN A 219 -0.14 5.81 -3.87
N ASN A 220 0.11 7.05 -4.30
CA ASN A 220 1.40 7.43 -4.91
C ASN A 220 2.59 7.17 -3.98
N ASP A 221 2.46 7.29 -2.67
CA ASP A 221 3.58 7.04 -1.76
C ASP A 221 3.94 5.54 -1.68
N ILE A 222 2.97 4.63 -1.78
CA ILE A 222 3.23 3.20 -1.96
C ILE A 222 3.95 2.97 -3.29
N TYR A 223 3.43 3.52 -4.39
CA TYR A 223 4.06 3.39 -5.69
C TYR A 223 5.50 3.92 -5.73
N ARG A 224 5.78 5.03 -5.05
CA ARG A 224 7.13 5.59 -4.92
C ARG A 224 8.05 4.69 -4.11
N ALA A 225 7.57 4.10 -3.02
CA ALA A 225 8.34 3.16 -2.22
C ALA A 225 8.70 1.90 -3.01
N VAL A 226 7.73 1.33 -3.71
CA VAL A 226 7.92 0.16 -4.58
C VAL A 226 8.86 0.48 -5.73
N SER A 227 8.68 1.63 -6.39
CA SER A 227 9.58 2.12 -7.44
C SER A 227 11.01 2.29 -6.93
N LYS A 228 11.19 2.86 -5.74
CA LYS A 228 12.50 3.03 -5.09
C LYS A 228 13.20 1.69 -4.84
N ILE A 229 12.48 0.70 -4.33
CA ILE A 229 13.02 -0.65 -4.11
C ILE A 229 13.49 -1.26 -5.44
N LEU A 230 12.67 -1.18 -6.49
CA LEU A 230 13.02 -1.69 -7.82
C LEU A 230 14.17 -0.93 -8.48
N PHE A 231 14.21 0.40 -8.33
CA PHE A 231 15.29 1.26 -8.83
C PHE A 231 16.62 0.96 -8.13
N ASN A 232 16.59 0.78 -6.80
CA ASN A 232 17.75 0.36 -6.04
C ASN A 232 18.19 -1.06 -6.47
N TYR A 233 17.26 -1.98 -6.68
CA TYR A 233 17.57 -3.34 -7.12
C TYR A 233 18.21 -3.34 -8.52
N ALA A 234 17.67 -2.56 -9.46
CA ALA A 234 18.29 -2.36 -10.77
C ALA A 234 19.70 -1.77 -10.65
N THR A 235 19.91 -0.81 -9.75
CA THR A 235 21.25 -0.26 -9.48
C THR A 235 22.20 -1.33 -8.94
N TYR A 236 21.73 -2.18 -8.03
CA TYR A 236 22.53 -3.28 -7.46
C TYR A 236 22.98 -4.29 -8.52
N ILE A 237 22.12 -4.60 -9.51
CA ILE A 237 22.44 -5.58 -10.57
C ILE A 237 23.22 -4.94 -11.74
N LEU A 238 22.81 -3.76 -12.20
CA LEU A 238 23.34 -3.10 -13.42
C LEU A 238 24.46 -2.11 -13.14
N GLY A 239 24.58 -1.64 -11.89
CA GLY A 239 25.52 -0.60 -11.46
C GLY A 239 25.00 0.83 -11.66
N ALA A 240 25.49 1.75 -10.84
CA ALA A 240 25.12 3.17 -10.88
C ALA A 240 25.33 3.85 -12.26
N ASN A 241 26.34 3.43 -13.03
CA ASN A 241 26.64 4.00 -14.35
C ASN A 241 25.51 3.77 -15.36
N GLU A 242 24.75 2.69 -15.22
CA GLU A 242 23.60 2.43 -16.08
C GLU A 242 22.40 3.25 -15.65
N VAL A 243 22.09 3.26 -14.36
CA VAL A 243 20.89 3.86 -13.79
C VAL A 243 20.96 5.40 -13.76
N ILE A 244 22.14 6.01 -13.94
CA ILE A 244 22.27 7.46 -14.02
C ILE A 244 21.88 8.05 -15.39
N ARG A 245 21.72 7.20 -16.41
CA ARG A 245 21.38 7.64 -17.76
C ARG A 245 19.99 8.32 -17.79
N LYS A 246 19.75 9.11 -18.84
CA LYS A 246 18.54 9.94 -18.99
C LYS A 246 17.25 9.12 -19.08
N GLU A 247 17.34 7.89 -19.58
CA GLU A 247 16.21 6.98 -19.77
C GLU A 247 15.55 6.60 -18.43
N TRP A 248 16.27 6.79 -17.31
CA TRP A 248 15.82 6.54 -15.94
C TRP A 248 15.30 7.81 -15.22
N ASP A 249 15.36 8.98 -15.87
CA ASP A 249 15.06 10.27 -15.23
C ASP A 249 13.60 10.35 -14.76
N ASP A 250 12.64 9.79 -15.52
CA ASP A 250 11.22 9.75 -15.14
C ASP A 250 11.00 8.99 -13.84
N CYS A 251 11.51 7.75 -13.74
CA CYS A 251 11.38 6.93 -12.53
C CYS A 251 12.04 7.61 -11.32
N ARG A 252 13.23 8.18 -11.51
CA ARG A 252 13.96 8.90 -10.46
C ARG A 252 13.20 10.12 -9.97
N SER A 253 12.62 10.90 -10.89
CA SER A 253 11.88 12.12 -10.57
C SER A 253 10.57 11.75 -9.85
N PHE A 254 9.84 10.74 -10.33
CA PHE A 254 8.67 10.21 -9.64
C PHE A 254 8.98 9.78 -8.19
N ILE A 255 10.01 8.95 -7.99
CA ILE A 255 10.41 8.51 -6.64
C ILE A 255 10.69 9.71 -5.74
N ARG A 256 11.45 10.69 -6.24
CA ARG A 256 11.95 11.78 -5.40
C ARG A 256 10.93 12.89 -5.17
N PHE A 257 10.20 13.28 -6.22
CA PHE A 257 9.41 14.50 -6.26
C PHE A 257 7.92 14.25 -6.55
N ASN A 258 7.54 13.02 -6.90
CA ASN A 258 6.17 12.69 -7.31
C ASN A 258 5.68 13.55 -8.49
N ASP A 259 6.58 13.92 -9.40
CA ASP A 259 6.35 14.90 -10.47
C ASP A 259 6.24 14.27 -11.87
N ALA A 260 6.76 13.06 -12.07
CA ALA A 260 6.74 12.36 -13.35
C ALA A 260 5.62 11.30 -13.41
N LYS A 261 5.01 11.17 -14.60
CA LYS A 261 4.08 10.08 -14.89
C LYS A 261 4.87 8.83 -15.27
N ILE A 262 4.84 7.85 -14.39
CA ILE A 262 5.37 6.51 -14.66
C ILE A 262 4.24 5.53 -14.91
N GLU A 263 4.48 4.56 -15.78
CA GLU A 263 3.53 3.49 -16.04
C GLU A 263 3.67 2.44 -14.94
N ILE A 264 2.56 2.16 -14.28
CA ILE A 264 2.45 1.21 -13.18
C ILE A 264 1.25 0.32 -13.47
N ASN A 265 1.42 -0.97 -13.23
CA ASN A 265 0.34 -1.95 -13.27
C ASN A 265 0.46 -2.90 -12.09
N ILE A 266 -0.67 -3.16 -11.45
CA ILE A 266 -0.76 -4.17 -10.41
C ILE A 266 -1.53 -5.36 -10.98
N ASP A 267 -1.00 -6.55 -10.80
CA ASP A 267 -1.71 -7.76 -11.18
C ASP A 267 -1.58 -8.87 -10.14
N THR A 268 -2.43 -9.87 -10.33
CA THR A 268 -2.43 -11.13 -9.57
C THR A 268 -1.81 -12.27 -10.38
N ASP A 269 -1.14 -11.97 -11.49
CA ASP A 269 -0.57 -12.98 -12.37
C ASP A 269 0.57 -13.73 -11.68
N PRO A 270 0.89 -14.95 -12.11
CA PRO A 270 2.04 -15.67 -11.60
C PRO A 270 3.32 -14.82 -11.74
N PHE A 271 4.12 -14.74 -10.67
CA PHE A 271 5.27 -13.85 -10.66
C PHE A 271 6.41 -14.42 -11.48
N TRP A 272 6.59 -15.74 -11.44
CA TRP A 272 7.61 -16.45 -12.19
C TRP A 272 7.00 -17.20 -13.37
N ASP A 273 7.74 -17.31 -14.47
CA ASP A 273 7.24 -18.02 -15.65
C ASP A 273 7.07 -19.53 -15.38
N SER A 274 7.76 -20.04 -14.36
CA SER A 274 7.64 -21.41 -13.85
C SER A 274 6.57 -21.59 -12.77
N ASP A 275 5.93 -20.51 -12.33
CA ASP A 275 4.81 -20.62 -11.39
C ASP A 275 3.68 -21.38 -12.10
N PRO A 276 3.20 -22.50 -11.53
CA PRO A 276 1.93 -23.07 -11.96
C PRO A 276 0.87 -21.97 -11.97
N GLN A 277 -0.06 -21.99 -12.93
CA GLN A 277 -1.08 -20.94 -13.12
C GLN A 277 -1.90 -20.57 -11.85
N ASN A 278 -1.79 -21.36 -10.77
CA ASN A 278 -2.46 -21.14 -9.48
C ASN A 278 -1.52 -21.17 -8.26
N MET A 279 -0.20 -21.11 -8.44
CA MET A 279 0.76 -21.26 -7.34
C MET A 279 1.83 -20.18 -7.41
N ARG A 280 1.79 -19.26 -6.44
CA ARG A 280 2.90 -18.37 -6.14
C ARG A 280 3.83 -19.09 -5.14
N PHE A 281 5.14 -18.87 -5.25
CA PHE A 281 6.12 -19.38 -4.28
C PHE A 281 5.77 -18.99 -2.84
N GLU A 282 6.50 -19.57 -1.88
CA GLU A 282 6.26 -19.47 -0.44
C GLU A 282 5.69 -18.10 -0.03
N LYS A 283 4.50 -18.10 0.59
CA LYS A 283 3.75 -16.87 0.92
C LYS A 283 4.50 -15.91 1.86
N ASN A 284 5.71 -16.22 2.28
CA ASN A 284 6.59 -15.42 3.13
C ASN A 284 7.77 -14.76 2.37
N SER A 285 7.84 -14.88 1.04
CA SER A 285 8.91 -14.27 0.24
C SER A 285 8.57 -12.85 -0.22
N ILE A 286 9.61 -12.10 -0.57
CA ILE A 286 9.52 -10.91 -1.41
C ILE A 286 10.31 -11.21 -2.67
N ASP A 287 9.68 -11.09 -3.82
CA ASP A 287 10.26 -11.48 -5.10
C ASP A 287 10.54 -10.21 -5.90
N LEU A 288 11.74 -10.08 -6.48
CA LEU A 288 12.12 -8.97 -7.34
C LEU A 288 12.72 -9.48 -8.64
N ARG A 289 12.34 -8.87 -9.76
CA ARG A 289 13.03 -9.03 -11.05
C ARG A 289 12.96 -7.76 -11.87
N PHE A 290 13.77 -7.66 -12.91
CA PHE A 290 13.49 -6.75 -14.02
C PHE A 290 13.70 -7.46 -15.34
N GLU A 291 13.00 -6.98 -16.36
CA GLU A 291 12.98 -7.56 -17.70
C GLU A 291 12.88 -6.48 -18.78
N ASN A 292 13.25 -6.82 -20.00
CA ASN A 292 12.99 -5.98 -21.16
C ASN A 292 11.56 -6.23 -21.65
N PHE A 293 10.76 -5.19 -21.81
CA PHE A 293 9.40 -5.29 -22.35
C PHE A 293 9.10 -4.11 -23.26
N LYS A 294 8.73 -4.38 -24.52
CA LYS A 294 8.38 -3.37 -25.54
C LYS A 294 9.40 -2.22 -25.65
N GLY A 295 10.70 -2.53 -25.55
CA GLY A 295 11.77 -1.53 -25.62
C GLY A 295 11.99 -0.73 -24.33
N ASN A 296 11.38 -1.13 -23.22
CA ASN A 296 11.57 -0.53 -21.89
C ASN A 296 12.20 -1.53 -20.92
N ILE A 297 12.72 -1.03 -19.79
CA ILE A 297 13.08 -1.84 -18.62
C ILE A 297 11.92 -1.77 -17.63
N ILE A 298 11.32 -2.93 -17.32
CA ILE A 298 10.25 -3.07 -16.32
C ILE A 298 10.82 -3.73 -15.09
N GLY A 299 10.61 -3.12 -13.92
CA GLY A 299 10.81 -3.76 -12.63
C GLY A 299 9.53 -4.44 -12.17
N LYS A 300 9.66 -5.66 -11.65
CA LYS A 300 8.56 -6.41 -11.03
C LYS A 300 8.90 -6.75 -9.59
N ILE A 301 7.96 -6.52 -8.69
CA ILE A 301 8.09 -6.93 -7.29
C ILE A 301 6.79 -7.49 -6.75
N CYS A 302 6.87 -8.62 -6.06
CA CYS A 302 5.75 -9.23 -5.37
C CYS A 302 6.05 -9.36 -3.89
N PHE A 303 5.15 -8.84 -3.05
CA PHE A 303 5.25 -8.99 -1.60
C PHE A 303 4.36 -10.14 -1.15
N TYR A 304 4.98 -11.15 -0.52
CA TYR A 304 4.30 -12.24 0.17
C TYR A 304 3.31 -13.03 -0.70
N GLY A 305 3.53 -13.03 -2.02
CA GLY A 305 2.66 -13.69 -2.98
C GLY A 305 1.28 -13.03 -3.19
N TYR A 306 1.04 -11.77 -2.79
CA TYR A 306 -0.29 -11.13 -2.91
C TYR A 306 -0.50 -10.29 -4.17
N TRP A 307 0.36 -9.31 -4.45
CA TRP A 307 0.24 -8.42 -5.61
C TRP A 307 1.59 -8.26 -6.28
N THR A 308 1.60 -8.30 -7.61
CA THR A 308 2.78 -7.99 -8.42
C THR A 308 2.68 -6.56 -8.89
N TYR A 309 3.64 -5.73 -8.48
CA TYR A 309 3.81 -4.38 -8.99
C TYR A 309 4.73 -4.42 -10.20
N ASN A 310 4.25 -3.96 -11.35
CA ASN A 310 5.01 -3.82 -12.58
C ASN A 310 5.22 -2.33 -12.84
N ILE A 311 6.47 -1.90 -12.92
CA ILE A 311 6.81 -0.48 -13.00
C ILE A 311 7.81 -0.28 -14.14
N VAL A 312 7.51 0.64 -15.06
CA VAL A 312 8.51 1.10 -16.05
C VAL A 312 9.61 1.86 -15.32
N LEU A 313 10.80 1.29 -15.26
CA LEU A 313 11.97 1.90 -14.62
C LEU A 313 12.77 2.77 -15.60
N ALA A 314 12.85 2.36 -16.87
CA ALA A 314 13.51 3.12 -17.92
C ALA A 314 12.77 2.99 -19.26
N LYS A 315 12.56 4.13 -19.94
CA LYS A 315 11.88 4.18 -21.24
C LYS A 315 12.87 4.11 -22.39
N ASN A 316 12.49 3.45 -23.48
CA ASN A 316 13.30 3.34 -24.70
C ASN A 316 14.72 2.78 -24.42
N ARG A 317 14.80 1.86 -23.46
CA ARG A 317 16.02 1.25 -22.99
C ARG A 317 15.82 -0.24 -22.79
N THR A 318 16.82 -1.01 -23.19
CA THR A 318 16.93 -2.44 -22.89
C THR A 318 18.33 -2.74 -22.36
N VAL A 319 18.46 -3.84 -21.61
CA VAL A 319 19.74 -4.40 -21.19
C VAL A 319 19.97 -5.75 -21.85
N LYS A 320 21.22 -6.23 -21.87
CA LYS A 320 21.52 -7.56 -22.40
C LYS A 320 20.81 -8.64 -21.58
N ASP A 321 20.30 -9.67 -22.23
CA ASP A 321 19.53 -10.75 -21.59
C ASP A 321 20.27 -11.42 -20.42
N ASN A 322 21.61 -11.51 -20.50
CA ASN A 322 22.43 -12.10 -19.44
C ASN A 322 22.54 -11.22 -18.17
N LEU A 323 22.07 -9.98 -18.23
CA LEU A 323 21.99 -9.05 -17.09
C LEU A 323 20.58 -9.03 -16.46
N LEU A 324 19.60 -9.71 -17.06
CA LEU A 324 18.29 -9.88 -16.44
C LEU A 324 18.42 -10.81 -15.23
N SER A 325 17.85 -10.40 -14.11
CA SER A 325 18.02 -11.09 -12.83
C SER A 325 16.76 -11.05 -12.00
N GLY A 326 16.42 -12.20 -11.42
CA GLY A 326 15.38 -12.35 -10.41
C GLY A 326 15.95 -12.88 -9.10
N HIS A 327 15.52 -12.31 -7.99
CA HIS A 327 15.83 -12.79 -6.64
C HIS A 327 14.55 -12.92 -5.83
N TYR A 328 14.52 -13.90 -4.92
CA TYR A 328 13.53 -13.94 -3.86
C TYR A 328 14.19 -13.86 -2.48
N PHE A 329 13.45 -13.26 -1.56
CA PHE A 329 13.89 -12.84 -0.24
C PHE A 329 12.96 -13.42 0.81
N ILE A 330 13.44 -14.42 1.55
CA ILE A 330 12.73 -14.96 2.72
C ILE A 330 13.42 -14.43 3.97
N ASN A 331 12.64 -13.93 4.92
CA ASN A 331 13.18 -13.41 6.18
C ASN A 331 14.00 -14.50 6.91
N GLY A 332 15.19 -14.13 7.40
CA GLY A 332 16.10 -15.09 8.03
C GLY A 332 16.88 -15.97 7.05
N CYS A 333 16.64 -15.85 5.75
CA CYS A 333 17.37 -16.61 4.72
C CYS A 333 18.32 -15.72 3.90
N LYS A 334 19.30 -16.36 3.26
CA LYS A 334 20.10 -15.68 2.22
C LYS A 334 19.22 -15.42 0.99
N PRO A 335 19.35 -14.27 0.33
CA PRO A 335 18.69 -14.03 -0.95
C PRO A 335 19.02 -15.16 -1.94
N GLN A 336 18.01 -15.67 -2.63
CA GLN A 336 18.15 -16.76 -3.57
C GLN A 336 17.99 -16.23 -4.99
N ASN A 337 18.82 -16.70 -5.92
CA ASN A 337 18.67 -16.40 -7.34
C ASN A 337 17.55 -17.28 -7.92
N ALA A 338 16.51 -16.64 -8.44
CA ALA A 338 15.30 -17.30 -8.92
C ALA A 338 15.38 -17.72 -10.41
N PHE A 339 16.56 -18.11 -10.90
CA PHE A 339 16.89 -18.45 -12.30
C PHE A 339 17.21 -17.27 -13.25
N LYS A 340 18.02 -17.57 -14.29
CA LYS A 340 18.19 -16.75 -15.50
C LYS A 340 16.94 -16.95 -16.37
N ILE A 341 16.19 -15.88 -16.60
CA ILE A 341 14.95 -15.86 -17.39
C ILE A 341 15.24 -16.48 -18.78
N LYS A 342 14.61 -17.62 -19.10
CA LYS A 342 14.57 -18.14 -20.48
C LYS A 342 13.45 -17.38 -21.20
N LYS A 343 13.72 -16.84 -22.38
CA LYS A 343 12.75 -16.12 -23.24
C LYS A 343 11.36 -16.76 -23.20
N GLY A 344 10.36 -16.01 -22.74
CA GLY A 344 8.94 -16.37 -22.75
C GLY A 344 8.07 -15.12 -22.93
N LEU A 345 6.96 -15.24 -23.65
CA LEU A 345 6.15 -14.15 -24.21
C LEU A 345 5.73 -13.09 -23.18
N GLY A 346 5.94 -11.81 -23.53
CA GLY A 346 5.59 -10.67 -22.67
C GLY A 346 4.08 -10.54 -22.46
N ILE A 347 3.68 -10.43 -21.19
CA ILE A 347 2.31 -10.17 -20.75
C ILE A 347 1.97 -8.69 -21.01
N TYR A 348 0.75 -8.45 -21.50
CA TYR A 348 0.24 -7.12 -21.82
C TYR A 348 0.01 -6.30 -20.55
N VAL A 349 0.67 -5.15 -20.45
CA VAL A 349 0.45 -4.16 -19.38
C VAL A 349 -0.46 -3.06 -19.93
N PRO A 350 -1.76 -2.99 -19.54
CA PRO A 350 -2.58 -1.82 -19.83
C PRO A 350 -2.11 -0.62 -19.00
N THR A 351 -2.20 0.58 -19.56
CA THR A 351 -2.02 1.83 -18.81
C THR A 351 -3.26 2.05 -17.96
N ILE A 352 -3.19 1.79 -16.65
CA ILE A 352 -4.32 1.99 -15.74
C ILE A 352 -4.20 3.37 -15.09
N GLY A 353 -5.30 4.11 -15.08
CA GLY A 353 -5.41 5.39 -14.39
C GLY A 353 -5.20 5.22 -12.88
N ILE A 354 -4.44 6.14 -12.28
CA ILE A 354 -4.09 6.15 -10.86
C ILE A 354 -5.38 6.37 -10.06
N ASN A 355 -5.99 5.30 -9.54
CA ASN A 355 -6.94 5.20 -8.40
C ASN A 355 -7.63 3.81 -8.43
N GLU A 356 -6.90 2.72 -8.15
CA GLU A 356 -7.53 1.40 -8.01
C GLU A 356 -7.69 1.00 -6.53
N VAL A 357 -8.90 0.63 -6.16
CA VAL A 357 -9.20 -0.03 -4.87
C VAL A 357 -9.10 -1.54 -5.09
N GLY A 358 -8.04 -2.17 -4.61
CA GLY A 358 -7.91 -3.63 -4.62
C GLY A 358 -8.69 -4.25 -3.46
N GLN A 359 -9.70 -5.07 -3.75
CA GLN A 359 -10.40 -5.87 -2.73
C GLN A 359 -9.77 -7.26 -2.61
N TYR A 360 -9.38 -7.67 -1.39
CA TYR A 360 -8.86 -9.01 -1.11
C TYR A 360 -9.69 -9.75 -0.07
N PHE A 361 -10.03 -11.01 -0.37
CA PHE A 361 -10.77 -11.89 0.52
C PHE A 361 -9.80 -12.82 1.27
N LYS A 362 -9.70 -12.69 2.61
CA LYS A 362 -9.00 -13.68 3.44
C LYS A 362 -9.91 -14.14 4.58
N LYS A 363 -10.14 -15.45 4.66
CA LYS A 363 -10.82 -16.07 5.80
C LYS A 363 -9.82 -16.18 6.96
N TYR A 364 -9.96 -15.33 7.97
CA TYR A 364 -9.19 -15.45 9.21
C TYR A 364 -9.88 -16.47 10.13
N ARG A 365 -9.14 -17.49 10.58
CA ARG A 365 -9.57 -18.47 11.60
C ARG A 365 -8.78 -18.21 12.88
N LYS A 366 -9.47 -17.70 13.89
CA LYS A 366 -9.10 -17.49 15.32
C LYS A 366 -7.74 -16.84 15.65
N LEU A 367 -7.82 -15.74 16.41
CA LEU A 367 -6.89 -15.40 17.49
C LEU A 367 -7.46 -15.94 18.81
#